data_AF-A0A353NQ96-F1
#
_entry.id   AF-A0A353NQ96-F1
#
_cell.length_a   1.000
_cell.length_b   1.000
_cell.length_c   1.000
_cell.angle_alpha   90.00
_cell.angle_beta   90.00
_cell.angle_gamma   90.00
#
_symmetry.space_group_name_H-M   'P 1'
#
loop_
_entity.id
_entity.type
_entity.pdbx_description
1 polymer ?
#
loop_
_entity_poly.entity_id
_entity_poly.type
_entity_poly.pdbx_seq_one_letter_code
_entity_poly.pdbx_strand_id
1 'polypeptide(L)'
;MVLSDINMHVSRGRMLGLLGRNGCGKTTLFRCLNGLLRPMRGKVYLKDQDISKLGSDQIANLIALVPQGARTVFPLYVIDMIMLGEGCHLKAWQSPTEESEDKARSIAA
;
A
#
# COMPACT_ATOMS: atom_id res chain seq x y z
N MET A 1 12.93 20.12 1.64
CA MET A 1 12.72 19.71 0.23
C MET A 1 11.91 18.43 0.24
N VAL A 2 10.70 18.41 -0.34
CA VAL A 2 9.76 17.30 -0.12
C VAL A 2 9.89 16.19 -1.16
N LEU A 3 10.30 16.50 -2.40
CA LEU A 3 11.01 15.61 -3.34
C LEU A 3 11.73 16.49 -4.38
N SER A 4 12.87 16.08 -4.93
CA SER A 4 13.49 16.71 -6.12
C SER A 4 14.37 15.71 -6.89
N ASP A 5 14.18 15.66 -8.21
CA ASP A 5 14.87 14.88 -9.27
C ASP A 5 15.08 13.37 -9.06
N ILE A 6 14.09 12.69 -8.49
CA ILE A 6 14.17 11.24 -8.26
C ILE A 6 13.87 10.46 -9.54
N ASN A 7 14.84 9.64 -9.97
CA ASN A 7 14.65 8.57 -10.95
C ASN A 7 15.17 7.26 -10.35
N MET A 8 14.28 6.30 -10.13
CA MET A 8 14.63 4.99 -9.58
C MET A 8 13.82 3.91 -10.28
N HIS A 9 14.47 2.77 -10.53
CA HIS A 9 13.84 1.57 -11.06
C HIS A 9 14.15 0.40 -10.14
N VAL A 10 13.10 -0.31 -9.71
CA VAL A 10 13.20 -1.50 -8.87
C VAL A 10 12.62 -2.67 -9.62
N SER A 11 13.47 -3.64 -9.94
CA SER A 11 13.04 -4.86 -10.63
C SER A 11 12.32 -5.82 -9.67
N ARG A 12 11.46 -6.69 -10.22
CA ARG A 12 10.76 -7.73 -9.46
C ARG A 12 11.74 -8.59 -8.65
N GLY A 13 11.33 -8.94 -7.43
CA GLY A 13 12.12 -9.81 -6.53
C GLY A 13 13.29 -9.11 -5.84
N ARG A 14 13.40 -7.79 -5.94
CA ARG A 14 14.43 -7.01 -5.23
C ARG A 14 13.88 -6.45 -3.92
N MET A 15 14.70 -6.54 -2.87
CA MET A 15 14.49 -5.83 -1.61
C MET A 15 15.37 -4.58 -1.59
N LEU A 16 14.78 -3.43 -1.28
CA LEU A 16 15.48 -2.14 -1.24
C LEU A 16 15.23 -1.45 0.11
N GLY A 17 16.29 -0.94 0.73
CA GLY A 17 16.20 -0.08 1.90
C GLY A 17 16.34 1.40 1.52
N LEU A 18 15.42 2.24 2.00
CA LEU A 18 15.50 3.70 1.84
C LEU A 18 15.89 4.34 3.17
N LEU A 19 17.10 4.87 3.23
CA LEU A 19 17.66 5.52 4.43
C LEU A 19 17.68 7.04 4.28
N GLY A 20 17.56 7.76 5.39
CA GLY A 20 17.65 9.22 5.42
C GLY A 20 17.18 9.79 6.75
N ARG A 21 17.51 11.07 7.02
CA ARG A 21 17.07 11.75 8.26
C ARG A 21 15.55 11.88 8.33
N ASN A 22 15.00 12.01 9.54
CA ASN A 22 13.59 12.39 9.70
C ASN A 22 13.33 13.74 9.00
N GLY A 23 12.23 13.84 8.27
CA GLY A 23 11.89 15.04 7.49
C GLY A 23 12.49 15.13 6.09
N CYS A 24 13.31 14.17 5.64
CA CYS A 24 13.90 14.20 4.28
C CYS A 24 12.94 13.81 3.14
N GLY A 25 11.68 13.49 3.45
CA GLY A 25 10.66 13.16 2.44
C GLY A 25 10.40 11.67 2.19
N LYS A 26 10.94 10.73 2.99
CA LYS A 26 10.67 9.27 2.83
C LYS A 26 9.19 8.92 2.84
N THR A 27 8.47 9.39 3.86
CA THR A 27 7.02 9.18 3.97
C THR A 27 6.28 9.80 2.80
N THR A 28 6.71 10.97 2.33
CA THR A 28 6.17 11.60 1.12
C THR A 28 6.40 10.74 -0.11
N LEU A 29 7.61 10.21 -0.30
CA LEU A 29 7.92 9.32 -1.42
C LEU A 29 7.03 8.06 -1.38
N PHE A 30 6.88 7.41 -0.22
CA PHE A 30 6.00 6.25 -0.10
C PHE A 30 4.53 6.58 -0.40
N ARG A 31 4.06 7.77 0.01
CA ARG A 31 2.72 8.26 -0.35
C ARG A 31 2.59 8.54 -1.85
N CYS A 32 3.66 8.95 -2.52
CA CYS A 32 3.67 9.06 -3.98
C CYS A 32 3.65 7.67 -4.65
N LEU A 33 4.45 6.73 -4.17
CA LEU A 33 4.55 5.38 -4.73
C LEU A 33 3.24 4.58 -4.59
N ASN A 34 2.48 4.79 -3.52
CA ASN A 34 1.20 4.14 -3.29
C ASN A 34 -0.03 4.95 -3.73
N GLY A 35 0.18 6.06 -4.44
CA GLY A 35 -0.90 6.89 -4.98
C GLY A 35 -1.67 7.74 -3.96
N LEU A 36 -1.33 7.72 -2.66
CA LEU A 36 -1.94 8.58 -1.64
C LEU A 36 -1.58 10.06 -1.80
N LEU A 37 -0.52 10.38 -2.54
CA LEU A 37 -0.13 11.73 -2.89
C LEU A 37 0.30 11.78 -4.36
N ARG A 38 -0.24 12.72 -5.14
CA ARG A 38 0.23 12.93 -6.51
C ARG A 38 1.45 13.85 -6.51
N PRO A 39 2.56 13.49 -7.20
CA PRO A 39 3.69 14.39 -7.32
C PRO A 39 3.30 15.61 -8.17
N MET A 40 3.87 16.78 -7.85
CA MET A 40 3.61 18.01 -8.62
C MET A 40 4.20 17.95 -10.04
N ARG A 41 5.31 17.23 -10.21
CA ARG A 41 6.02 17.02 -11.48
C ARG A 41 6.64 15.61 -11.49
N GLY A 42 6.85 15.06 -12.67
CA GLY A 42 7.33 13.69 -12.85
C GLY A 42 6.21 12.66 -12.87
N LYS A 43 6.58 11.38 -12.96
CA LYS A 43 5.64 10.26 -13.04
C LYS A 43 6.11 9.09 -12.18
N VAL A 44 5.14 8.33 -11.69
CA VAL A 44 5.37 7.07 -10.98
C VAL A 44 4.70 5.97 -11.78
N TYR A 45 5.43 4.88 -11.99
CA TYR A 45 4.96 3.72 -12.72
C TYR A 45 4.95 2.49 -11.81
N LEU A 46 3.84 1.75 -11.84
CA LEU A 46 3.73 0.43 -11.23
C LEU A 46 3.41 -0.58 -12.34
N LYS A 47 4.25 -1.62 -12.49
CA LYS A 47 4.12 -2.60 -13.60
C LYS A 47 3.94 -1.91 -14.96
N ASP A 48 4.79 -0.92 -15.24
CA ASP A 48 4.79 -0.11 -16.47
C ASP A 48 3.53 0.75 -16.70
N GLN A 49 2.63 0.84 -15.72
CA GLN A 49 1.43 1.67 -15.78
C GLN A 49 1.62 2.95 -14.97
N ASP A 50 1.31 4.09 -15.59
CA ASP A 50 1.31 5.40 -14.92
C ASP A 50 0.21 5.43 -13.85
N ILE A 51 0.59 5.52 -12.58
CA ILE A 51 -0.35 5.42 -11.46
C ILE A 51 -1.40 6.54 -11.46
N SER A 52 -1.12 7.67 -12.12
CA SER A 52 -2.07 8.79 -12.20
C SER A 52 -3.34 8.45 -12.99
N LYS A 53 -3.28 7.38 -13.80
CA LYS A 53 -4.38 6.85 -14.62
C LYS A 53 -5.14 5.70 -13.96
N LEU A 54 -4.69 5.22 -12.80
CA LEU A 54 -5.28 4.09 -12.10
C LEU A 54 -6.28 4.57 -11.03
N GLY A 55 -7.35 3.80 -10.86
CA GLY A 55 -8.27 3.91 -9.73
C GLY A 55 -7.63 3.46 -8.42
N SER A 56 -8.15 3.92 -7.29
CA SER A 56 -7.63 3.55 -5.96
C SER A 56 -7.75 2.05 -5.69
N ASP A 57 -8.80 1.41 -6.21
CA ASP A 57 -9.01 -0.04 -6.19
C ASP A 57 -7.92 -0.77 -6.97
N GLN A 58 -7.57 -0.29 -8.17
CA GLN A 58 -6.51 -0.87 -9.00
C GLN A 58 -5.15 -0.73 -8.31
N ILE A 59 -4.88 0.41 -7.67
CA ILE A 59 -3.63 0.63 -6.92
C ILE A 59 -3.56 -0.28 -5.69
N ALA A 60 -4.64 -0.41 -4.92
CA ALA A 60 -4.70 -1.27 -3.73
C ALA A 60 -4.45 -2.76 -4.04
N ASN A 61 -4.76 -3.21 -5.26
CA ASN A 61 -4.44 -4.55 -5.77
C ASN A 61 -2.98 -4.73 -6.19
N LEU A 62 -2.19 -3.66 -6.26
CA LEU A 62 -0.81 -3.67 -6.77
C LEU A 62 0.24 -3.37 -5.69
N ILE A 63 -0.10 -2.59 -4.67
CA ILE A 63 0.84 -2.14 -3.64
C ILE A 63 0.21 -2.20 -2.26
N ALA A 64 0.94 -2.76 -1.29
CA ALA A 64 0.61 -2.72 0.12
C ALA A 64 1.54 -1.75 0.85
N LEU A 65 0.99 -0.94 1.76
CA LEU A 65 1.76 -0.03 2.61
C LEU A 65 1.55 -0.42 4.07
N VAL A 66 2.64 -0.72 4.76
CA VAL A 66 2.63 -0.80 6.23
C VAL A 66 2.86 0.61 6.78
N PRO A 67 1.89 1.20 7.50
CA PRO A 67 2.05 2.55 8.02
C PRO A 67 3.12 2.59 9.11
N GLN A 68 3.81 3.73 9.22
CA GLN A 68 4.85 3.94 10.25
C GLN A 68 4.30 3.85 11.69
N GLY A 69 3.00 4.06 11.87
CA GLY A 69 2.30 3.79 13.11
C GLY A 69 0.86 3.36 12.82
N ALA A 70 0.38 2.37 13.57
CA ALA A 70 -1.01 1.97 13.57
C ALA A 70 -1.61 2.40 14.91
N ARG A 71 -2.46 3.43 14.91
CA ARG A 71 -3.38 3.67 16.03
C ARG A 71 -4.64 2.91 15.71
N THR A 72 -4.86 1.78 16.39
CA THR A 72 -6.14 1.10 16.36
C THR A 72 -7.13 1.94 17.17
N VAL A 73 -8.19 2.42 16.52
CA VAL A 73 -9.22 3.26 17.17
C VAL A 73 -10.14 2.40 18.05
N PHE A 74 -10.13 1.08 17.86
CA PHE A 74 -10.89 0.07 18.57
C PHE A 74 -10.04 -1.20 18.71
N PRO A 75 -10.25 -2.02 19.76
CA PRO A 75 -9.60 -3.32 19.87
C PRO A 75 -10.05 -4.20 18.70
N LEU A 76 -9.08 -4.63 17.89
CA LEU A 76 -9.27 -5.56 16.79
C LEU A 76 -8.66 -6.90 17.17
N TYR A 77 -9.37 -7.99 16.88
CA TYR A 77 -8.75 -9.30 16.93
C TYR A 77 -7.76 -9.46 15.77
N VAL A 78 -6.79 -10.36 15.92
CA VAL A 78 -5.82 -10.68 14.86
C VAL A 78 -6.54 -11.07 13.57
N ILE A 79 -7.61 -11.85 13.69
CA ILE A 79 -8.44 -12.27 12.55
C ILE A 79 -9.06 -11.08 11.83
N ASP A 80 -9.58 -10.09 12.55
CA ASP A 80 -10.18 -8.89 11.95
C ASP A 80 -9.16 -8.10 11.14
N MET A 81 -7.94 -7.98 11.67
CA MET A 81 -6.85 -7.27 10.99
C MET A 81 -6.43 -7.97 9.69
N ILE A 82 -6.39 -9.31 9.69
CA ILE A 82 -6.10 -10.09 8.48
C ILE A 82 -7.24 -9.92 7.47
N MET A 83 -8.49 -9.98 7.92
CA MET A 83 -9.69 -9.82 7.08
C MET A 83 -9.78 -8.43 6.44
N LEU A 84 -9.29 -7.37 7.10
CA LEU A 84 -9.19 -6.04 6.49
C LEU A 84 -8.31 -6.02 5.24
N GLY A 85 -7.30 -6.90 5.17
CA GLY A 85 -6.44 -7.06 3.99
C GLY A 85 -7.19 -7.54 2.76
N GLU A 86 -8.25 -8.33 2.92
CA GLU A 86 -9.09 -8.82 1.81
C GLU A 86 -9.96 -7.72 1.19
N GLY A 87 -10.12 -6.57 1.86
CA GLY A 87 -10.95 -5.47 1.39
C GLY A 87 -10.60 -4.95 -0.01
N CYS A 88 -9.35 -5.11 -0.47
CA CYS A 88 -8.95 -4.72 -1.83
C CYS A 88 -9.46 -5.68 -2.93
N HIS A 89 -9.91 -6.88 -2.56
CA HIS A 89 -10.50 -7.88 -3.48
C HIS A 89 -12.03 -7.86 -3.48
N LEU A 90 -12.64 -7.20 -2.49
CA LEU A 90 -14.10 -7.13 -2.37
C LEU A 90 -14.67 -6.03 -3.27
N LYS A 91 -15.78 -6.33 -3.95
CA LYS A 91 -16.57 -5.31 -4.64
C LYS A 91 -17.35 -4.47 -3.64
N ALA A 92 -17.80 -3.30 -4.08
CA ALA A 92 -18.69 -2.47 -3.28
C ALA A 92 -19.90 -3.30 -2.81
N TRP A 93 -20.18 -3.25 -1.51
CA TRP A 93 -21.29 -3.95 -0.85
C TRP A 93 -21.16 -5.48 -0.77
N GLN A 94 -19.97 -6.02 -1.04
CA GLN A 94 -19.68 -7.44 -0.85
C GLN A 94 -19.13 -7.70 0.56
N SER A 95 -19.63 -8.74 1.22
CA SER A 95 -19.06 -9.25 2.46
C SER A 95 -17.95 -10.27 2.18
N PRO A 96 -16.97 -10.41 3.08
CA PRO A 96 -16.03 -11.52 3.03
C PRO A 96 -16.77 -12.88 3.01
N THR A 97 -16.18 -13.85 2.34
CA THR A 97 -16.74 -15.21 2.21
C THR A 97 -16.21 -16.13 3.31
N GLU A 98 -16.86 -17.28 3.53
CA GLU A 98 -16.33 -18.33 4.43
C GLU A 98 -14.90 -18.75 4.03
N GLU A 99 -14.62 -18.84 2.72
CA GLU A 99 -13.27 -19.13 2.22
C GLU A 99 -12.24 -18.07 2.64
N SER A 100 -12.64 -16.79 2.68
CA SER A 100 -11.80 -15.69 3.15
C SER A 100 -11.52 -15.82 4.65
N GLU A 101 -12.52 -16.19 5.44
CA GLU A 101 -12.36 -16.42 6.88
C GLU A 101 -11.44 -17.62 7.17
N ASP A 102 -11.60 -18.72 6.45
CA ASP A 102 -10.76 -19.91 6.62
C ASP A 102 -9.29 -19.61 6.28
N LYS A 103 -9.04 -18.87 5.19
CA LYS A 103 -7.70 -18.38 4.86
C LYS A 103 -7.15 -17.51 5.99
N ALA A 104 -7.92 -16.57 6.49
CA ALA A 104 -7.48 -15.69 7.56
C ALA A 104 -7.19 -16.46 8.87
N ARG A 105 -7.99 -17.47 9.21
CA ARG A 105 -7.74 -18.37 10.34
C ARG A 105 -6.46 -19.18 10.17
N SER A 106 -6.17 -19.65 8.96
CA SER A 106 -4.93 -20.38 8.67
C SER A 106 -3.65 -19.55 8.84
N ILE A 107 -3.73 -18.23 8.62
CA ILE A 107 -2.61 -17.29 8.80
C ILE A 107 -2.47 -16.89 10.29
N ALA A 108 -3.57 -16.89 11.03
CA ALA A 108 -3.62 -16.51 12.44
C ALA A 108 -3.21 -17.63 13.42
N ALA A 109 -3.07 -18.88 12.94
CA ALA A 109 -2.67 -20.06 13.72
C ALA A 109 -1.15 -20.09 13.96
#